data_AF-A0A844P7S7-F1
#
_entry.id   AF-A0A844P7S7-F1
#
_cell.length_a   1.000
_cell.length_b   1.000
_cell.length_c   1.000
_cell.angle_alpha   90.00
_cell.angle_beta   90.00
_cell.angle_gamma   90.00
#
_symmetry.space_group_name_H-M   'P 1'
#
loop_
_entity.id
_entity.type
_entity.pdbx_description
1 polymer ?
#
loop_
_entity_poly.entity_id
_entity_poly.type
_entity_poly.pdbx_seq_one_letter_code
_entity_poly.pdbx_strand_id
1 'polypeptide(L)'
;MTVTSAVLKSIQVTPANPTMAKGNAVQLIAQGMYSDGSSVDISSSVAWTSSNTDIVTVTADGLATGVTEGIIAVEASKDSIESNTANVTVTSAV
;
A
#
# COMPACT_ATOMS: atom_id res chain seq x y z
N MET A 1 -30.15 -12.21 4.05
CA MET A 1 -29.39 -11.57 2.96
C MET A 1 -28.07 -12.30 2.84
N THR A 2 -27.88 -13.09 1.79
CA THR A 2 -26.63 -13.83 1.55
C THR A 2 -25.63 -12.85 0.96
N VAL A 3 -24.55 -12.56 1.68
CA VAL A 3 -23.38 -11.90 1.09
C VAL A 3 -22.87 -12.88 0.04
N THR A 4 -23.14 -12.62 -1.23
CA THR A 4 -22.42 -13.30 -2.31
C THR A 4 -20.95 -13.06 -2.03
N SER A 5 -20.18 -14.12 -1.82
CA SER A 5 -18.73 -14.04 -1.59
C SER A 5 -18.09 -13.36 -2.78
N ALA A 6 -18.00 -12.04 -2.75
CA ALA A 6 -17.33 -11.27 -3.78
C ALA A 6 -15.86 -11.67 -3.69
N VAL A 7 -15.33 -12.22 -4.79
CA VAL A 7 -13.94 -12.69 -4.82
C VAL A 7 -13.08 -11.49 -5.20
N LEU A 8 -12.03 -11.24 -4.43
CA LEU A 8 -11.05 -10.22 -4.75
C LEU A 8 -10.42 -10.59 -6.10
N LYS A 9 -10.42 -9.66 -7.04
CA LYS A 9 -9.91 -9.87 -8.40
C LYS A 9 -8.57 -9.19 -8.62
N SER A 10 -8.40 -7.99 -8.09
CA SER A 10 -7.15 -7.23 -8.16
C SER A 10 -7.05 -6.23 -7.01
N ILE A 11 -5.82 -5.85 -6.68
CA ILE A 11 -5.52 -4.82 -5.67
C ILE A 11 -4.81 -3.67 -6.36
N GLN A 12 -5.25 -2.44 -6.09
CA GLN A 12 -4.62 -1.23 -6.58
C GLN A 12 -4.21 -0.34 -5.41
N VAL A 13 -2.91 -0.08 -5.30
CA VAL A 13 -2.32 0.82 -4.31
C VAL A 13 -2.19 2.23 -4.89
N THR A 14 -2.75 3.20 -4.17
CA THR A 14 -2.70 4.62 -4.50
C THR A 14 -2.27 5.43 -3.28
N PRO A 15 -1.38 6.43 -3.42
CA PRO A 15 -0.62 6.78 -4.63
C PRO A 15 0.44 5.73 -4.98
N ALA A 16 0.69 5.53 -6.28
CA ALA A 16 1.74 4.61 -6.75
C ALA A 16 3.16 5.21 -6.65
N ASN A 17 3.31 6.53 -6.60
CA ASN A 17 4.61 7.20 -6.49
C ASN A 17 4.54 8.37 -5.48
N PRO A 18 4.30 8.10 -4.19
CA PRO A 18 4.32 9.17 -3.20
C PRO A 18 5.74 9.67 -2.95
N THR A 19 5.85 10.97 -2.72
CA THR A 19 7.08 11.61 -2.26
C THR A 19 6.85 12.21 -0.89
N MET A 20 7.79 12.00 0.02
CA MET A 20 7.75 12.53 1.37
C MET A 20 9.15 12.89 1.86
N ALA A 21 9.26 13.83 2.80
CA ALA A 21 10.52 14.13 3.46
C ALA A 21 10.81 13.10 4.56
N LYS A 22 12.10 12.86 4.84
CA LYS A 22 12.55 12.05 5.98
C LYS A 22 11.81 12.45 7.27
N GLY A 23 11.32 11.46 8.01
CA GLY A 23 10.53 11.64 9.24
C GLY A 23 9.03 11.91 9.01
N ASN A 24 8.57 12.06 7.77
CA ASN A 24 7.15 12.18 7.46
C ASN A 24 6.55 10.82 7.10
N ALA A 25 5.22 10.76 7.14
CA ALA A 25 4.46 9.60 6.73
C ALA A 25 3.46 9.96 5.63
N VAL A 26 3.21 9.00 4.74
CA VAL A 26 2.21 9.05 3.69
C VAL A 26 1.27 7.87 3.83
N GLN A 27 -0.03 8.11 3.69
CA GLN A 27 -1.03 7.06 3.70
C GLN A 27 -1.09 6.42 2.31
N LEU A 28 -0.84 5.11 2.24
CA LEU A 28 -1.13 4.28 1.08
C LEU A 28 -2.52 3.68 1.25
N ILE A 29 -3.28 3.66 0.16
CA ILE A 29 -4.62 3.11 0.11
C ILE A 29 -4.61 1.93 -0.87
N ALA A 30 -4.93 0.74 -0.38
CA ALA A 30 -5.14 -0.45 -1.20
C ALA A 30 -6.64 -0.62 -1.49
N GLN A 31 -7.05 -0.37 -2.72
CA GLN A 31 -8.39 -0.66 -3.21
C GLN A 31 -8.45 -2.06 -3.80
N GLY A 32 -9.31 -2.89 -3.24
CA GLY A 32 -9.65 -4.20 -3.76
C GLY A 32 -10.79 -4.07 -4.76
N MET A 33 -10.55 -4.49 -6.01
CA MET A 33 -11.60 -4.62 -7.02
C MET A 33 -12.14 -6.05 -6.97
N TYR A 34 -13.44 -6.18 -6.75
CA TYR A 34 -14.10 -7.45 -6.56
C TYR A 34 -14.84 -7.90 -7.82
N SER A 35 -15.13 -9.21 -7.90
CA SER A 35 -15.83 -9.83 -9.03
C SER A 35 -17.26 -9.32 -9.25
N ASP A 36 -17.88 -8.75 -8.21
CA ASP A 36 -19.21 -8.12 -8.25
C ASP A 36 -19.18 -6.69 -8.85
N GLY A 37 -17.99 -6.18 -9.16
CA GLY A 37 -17.78 -4.81 -9.64
C GLY A 37 -17.63 -3.77 -8.53
N SER A 38 -17.66 -4.18 -7.26
CA SER A 38 -17.44 -3.30 -6.13
C SER A 38 -15.94 -3.01 -5.94
N SER A 39 -15.61 -1.76 -5.57
CA SER A 39 -14.29 -1.38 -5.10
C SER A 39 -14.37 -1.08 -3.61
N VAL A 40 -13.58 -1.78 -2.80
CA VAL A 40 -13.57 -1.61 -1.34
C VAL A 40 -12.16 -1.28 -0.90
N ASP A 41 -12.03 -0.34 0.02
CA ASP A 41 -10.77 -0.09 0.71
C ASP A 41 -10.44 -1.30 1.60
N ILE A 42 -9.34 -1.97 1.25
CA ILE A 42 -8.83 -3.14 1.97
C ILE A 42 -7.46 -2.84 2.59
N SER A 43 -7.10 -1.56 2.78
CA SER A 43 -5.80 -1.14 3.31
C SER A 43 -5.46 -1.79 4.65
N SER A 44 -6.44 -1.99 5.52
CA SER A 44 -6.28 -2.66 6.82
C SER A 44 -6.39 -4.20 6.76
N SER A 45 -6.70 -4.75 5.59
CA SER A 45 -6.88 -6.19 5.36
C SER A 45 -5.82 -6.81 4.46
N VAL A 46 -4.96 -6.01 3.84
CA VAL A 46 -3.83 -6.46 3.02
C VAL A 46 -2.57 -6.57 3.86
N ALA A 47 -1.68 -7.46 3.47
CA ALA A 47 -0.32 -7.52 4.00
C ALA A 47 0.56 -6.55 3.20
N TRP A 48 0.95 -5.46 3.85
CA TRP A 48 1.91 -4.50 3.29
C TRP A 48 3.35 -5.01 3.48
N THR A 49 4.12 -4.96 2.41
CA THR A 49 5.52 -5.37 2.38
C THR A 49 6.34 -4.21 1.82
N SER A 50 7.42 -3.84 2.51
CA SER A 50 8.40 -2.87 2.03
C SER A 50 9.68 -3.61 1.65
N SER A 51 10.30 -3.27 0.52
CA SER A 51 11.56 -3.90 0.12
C SER A 51 12.73 -3.55 1.05
N ASN A 52 12.63 -2.46 1.84
CA ASN A 52 13.64 -2.08 2.83
C ASN A 52 13.03 -1.23 3.95
N THR A 53 12.91 -1.82 5.13
CA THR A 53 12.38 -1.15 6.33
C THR A 53 13.35 -0.13 6.93
N ASP A 54 14.63 -0.13 6.57
CA ASP A 54 15.58 0.90 6.99
C ASP A 54 15.34 2.25 6.25
N ILE A 55 14.64 2.21 5.11
CA ILE A 55 14.30 3.39 4.31
C ILE A 55 12.85 3.82 4.57
N VAL A 56 11.89 2.91 4.41
CA VAL A 56 10.46 3.16 4.70
C VAL A 56 9.86 1.99 5.46
N THR A 57 9.25 2.30 6.59
CA THR A 57 8.43 1.36 7.36
C THR A 57 6.97 1.57 7.00
N VAL A 58 6.24 0.50 6.68
CA VAL A 58 4.80 0.55 6.40
C VAL A 58 4.04 -0.19 7.51
N THR A 59 2.98 0.43 8.02
CA THR A 59 2.10 -0.19 9.03
C THR A 59 1.06 -1.10 8.39
N ALA A 60 0.38 -1.91 9.19
CA ALA A 60 -0.71 -2.78 8.72
C ALA A 60 -1.89 -1.98 8.11
N ASP A 61 -2.05 -0.71 8.48
CA ASP A 61 -3.07 0.18 7.94
C ASP A 61 -2.63 0.89 6.65
N GLY A 62 -1.42 0.62 6.14
CA GLY A 62 -0.87 1.26 4.93
C GLY A 62 -0.19 2.60 5.17
N LEU A 63 0.05 3.00 6.43
CA LEU A 63 0.82 4.22 6.72
C LEU A 63 2.31 3.96 6.50
N ALA A 64 2.88 4.53 5.45
CA ALA A 64 4.29 4.44 5.09
C ALA A 64 5.07 5.63 5.67
N THR A 65 6.08 5.38 6.51
CA THR A 65 6.88 6.39 7.20
C THR A 65 8.33 6.35 6.73
N GLY A 66 8.87 7.50 6.36
CA GLY A 66 10.23 7.65 5.86
C GLY A 66 11.25 7.73 6.97
N VAL A 67 12.17 6.78 7.02
CA VAL A 67 13.27 6.72 7.99
C VAL A 67 14.56 7.26 7.38
N THR A 68 14.87 6.84 6.15
CA THR A 68 16.11 7.22 5.44
C THR A 68 15.78 7.68 4.03
N GLU A 69 16.61 8.56 3.48
CA GLU A 69 16.50 9.02 2.10
C GLU A 69 16.72 7.87 1.12
N GLY A 70 15.90 7.83 0.07
CA GLY A 70 15.95 6.75 -0.90
C GLY A 70 14.60 6.50 -1.56
N ILE A 71 14.60 5.60 -2.54
CA ILE A 71 13.39 5.14 -3.22
C ILE A 71 13.19 3.69 -2.86
N ILE A 72 11.99 3.33 -2.41
CA ILE A 72 11.68 1.95 -2.03
C ILE A 72 10.34 1.52 -2.60
N ALA A 73 10.26 0.24 -2.96
CA ALA A 73 9.04 -0.39 -3.40
C ALA A 73 8.23 -0.88 -2.19
N VAL A 74 6.95 -0.56 -2.20
CA VAL A 74 5.94 -1.03 -1.25
C VAL A 74 4.85 -1.75 -2.03
N GLU A 75 4.50 -2.94 -1.57
CA GLU A 75 3.54 -3.82 -2.22
C GLU A 75 2.52 -4.31 -1.20
N ALA A 76 1.27 -4.45 -1.62
CA ALA A 76 0.19 -5.00 -0.82
C ALA A 76 -0.21 -6.37 -1.38
N SER A 77 -0.39 -7.36 -0.52
CA SER A 77 -0.85 -8.69 -0.92
C SER A 77 -2.02 -9.17 -0.07
N LYS A 78 -2.98 -9.86 -0.69
CA LYS A 78 -4.12 -10.46 0.01
C LYS A 78 -4.70 -11.61 -0.80
N ASP A 79 -5.00 -12.74 -0.14
CA ASP A 79 -5.59 -13.93 -0.79
C ASP A 79 -4.81 -14.39 -2.05
N SER A 80 -3.47 -14.36 -1.98
CA SER A 80 -2.55 -14.64 -3.11
C SER A 80 -2.62 -13.67 -4.30
N ILE A 81 -3.31 -12.53 -4.14
CA ILE A 81 -3.31 -11.44 -5.11
C ILE A 81 -2.35 -10.36 -4.63
N GLU A 82 -1.42 -9.98 -5.50
CA GLU A 82 -0.49 -8.88 -5.28
C GLU A 82 -1.02 -7.60 -5.95
N SER A 83 -0.72 -6.45 -5.34
CA SER A 83 -1.04 -5.15 -5.90
C SER A 83 0.00 -4.68 -6.92
N ASN A 84 -0.24 -3.52 -7.53
CA ASN A 84 0.86 -2.80 -8.16
C ASN A 84 1.92 -2.41 -7.11
N THR A 85 3.16 -2.27 -7.59
CA THR A 85 4.25 -1.70 -6.81
C THR A 85 4.02 -0.20 -6.60
N ALA A 86 4.16 0.26 -5.37
CA ALA A 86 4.17 1.68 -5.01
C ALA A 86 5.60 2.12 -4.70
N ASN A 87 6.17 3.01 -5.51
CA ASN A 87 7.52 3.54 -5.38
C ASN A 87 7.51 4.77 -4.47
N VAL A 88 7.80 4.56 -3.19
CA VAL A 88 7.86 5.62 -2.19
C VAL A 88 9.23 6.30 -2.25
N THR A 89 9.23 7.62 -2.49
CA THR A 89 10.45 8.44 -2.54
C THR A 89 10.59 9.24 -1.26
N VAL A 90 11.68 9.02 -0.53
CA VAL A 90 12.06 9.78 0.66
C VAL A 90 13.14 10.78 0.32
N THR A 91 12.82 12.07 0.43
CA THR A 91 13.77 13.18 0.23
C THR A 91 14.33 13.67 1.56
N SER A 92 15.41 14.44 1.53
CA SER A 92 15.88 15.18 2.69
C SER A 92 14.78 16.07 3.26
N ALA A 93 14.75 16.19 4.59
CA ALA A 93 13.97 17.24 5.24
C ALA A 93 14.60 18.60 4.90
N VAL A 94 13.78 19.57 4.50
CA VAL A 94 14.19 20.96 4.28
C VAL A 94 14.18 21.74 5.59
#